data_AF-A0A090QW47-F1
#
_entry.id   AF-A0A090QW47-F1
#
_cell.length_a   1.000
_cell.length_b   1.000
_cell.length_c   1.000
_cell.angle_alpha   90.00
_cell.angle_beta   90.00
_cell.angle_gamma   90.00
#
_symmetry.space_group_name_H-M   'P 1'
#
loop_
_entity.id
_entity.type
_entity.pdbx_description
1 polymer ?
#
loop_
_entity_poly.entity_id
_entity_poly.type
_entity_poly.pdbx_seq_one_letter_code
_entity_poly.pdbx_strand_id
1 'polypeptide(L)'
;MTLTIKLKIQIAIAAIIATVSAVQAWVSITRLTEETTHEVSSQMRSLGESTSRNITDWLTARSDMLQANQADIAQHANVDRELLLTKKAGHFLSVYAGYNDGSFAYGDKSEDWPADYDPRTRPWYQDAMRKGTLILTEPYLDFDGSMVVSFAKAFQGEYQGVLAADLTITNIIDRVLNLKLDNAGFAFLVDGNNKIVAYRDESLTQKPLTALDSELTASLLKQMESSQNINTFVLDSDGQEKLIYATPIAGTDWTLALVEDKTLAYASIGEQMRFVLLASIALYIVISLIATFIINSLLRPLTRLSESVAQLAQGSGDLTQRIEVERMDEIGELADHMNRFLAQLQTMIKGIVHSQTP
;
A
#
# COMPACT_ATOMS: atom_id res chain seq x y z
N MET A 1 -14.01 53.02 11.09
CA MET A 1 -15.08 52.20 11.73
C MET A 1 -14.45 51.48 12.91
N THR A 2 -14.87 51.79 14.14
CA THR A 2 -14.38 51.08 15.34
C THR A 2 -15.14 49.77 15.48
N LEU A 3 -14.43 48.63 15.42
CA LEU A 3 -15.02 47.31 15.63
C LEU A 3 -15.59 47.21 17.06
N THR A 4 -16.85 46.79 17.22
CA THR A 4 -17.45 46.54 18.53
C THR A 4 -16.73 45.41 19.26
N ILE A 5 -16.74 45.41 20.60
CA ILE A 5 -16.12 44.32 21.41
C ILE A 5 -16.70 42.96 21.01
N LYS A 6 -18.01 42.90 20.78
CA LYS A 6 -18.72 41.72 20.29
C LYS A 6 -18.12 41.18 18.99
N LEU A 7 -17.91 42.04 18.00
CA LEU A 7 -17.35 41.64 16.71
C LEU A 7 -15.88 41.20 16.85
N LYS A 8 -15.09 41.87 17.71
CA LYS A 8 -13.71 41.43 18.02
C LYS A 8 -13.68 40.01 18.63
N ILE A 9 -14.57 39.71 19.57
CA ILE A 9 -14.68 38.38 20.19
C ILE A 9 -15.12 37.33 19.16
N GLN A 10 -16.10 37.64 18.31
CA GLN A 10 -16.56 36.74 17.26
C GLN A 10 -15.44 36.41 16.26
N ILE A 11 -14.68 37.41 15.82
CA ILE A 11 -13.53 37.21 14.93
C ILE A 11 -12.45 36.37 15.62
N ALA A 12 -12.14 36.65 16.88
CA ALA A 12 -11.14 35.89 17.63
C ALA A 12 -11.54 34.40 17.78
N ILE A 13 -12.79 34.12 18.14
CA ILE A 13 -13.29 32.75 18.28
C ILE A 13 -13.37 32.05 16.92
N ALA A 14 -13.86 32.73 15.88
CA ALA A 14 -13.88 32.17 14.53
C ALA A 14 -12.46 31.83 14.04
N ALA A 15 -11.47 32.68 14.32
CA ALA A 15 -10.07 32.41 14.00
C ALA A 15 -9.55 31.16 14.74
N ILE A 16 -9.85 31.01 16.04
CA ILE A 16 -9.47 29.82 16.81
C ILE A 16 -10.11 28.56 16.22
N ILE A 17 -11.41 28.58 15.94
CA ILE A 17 -12.13 27.44 15.35
C ILE A 17 -11.53 27.11 13.98
N ALA A 18 -11.25 28.11 13.15
CA ALA A 18 -10.62 27.91 11.84
C ALA A 18 -9.25 27.22 11.97
N THR A 19 -8.42 27.66 12.94
CA THR A 19 -7.12 27.02 13.21
C THR A 19 -7.30 25.57 13.67
N VAL A 20 -8.22 25.30 14.60
CA VAL A 20 -8.47 23.94 15.09
C VAL A 20 -9.00 23.03 13.98
N SER A 21 -9.96 23.49 13.17
CA SER A 21 -10.48 22.75 12.01
C SER A 21 -9.39 22.48 10.97
N ALA A 22 -8.50 23.45 10.71
CA ALA A 22 -7.39 23.28 9.79
C ALA A 22 -6.38 22.24 10.30
N VAL A 23 -6.03 22.29 11.59
CA VAL A 23 -5.14 21.29 12.22
C VAL A 23 -5.78 19.91 12.20
N GLN A 24 -7.08 19.80 12.50
CA GLN A 24 -7.81 18.55 12.44
C GLN A 24 -7.84 17.97 11.02
N ALA A 25 -8.14 18.79 10.01
CA ALA A 25 -8.14 18.37 8.61
C ALA A 25 -6.75 17.91 8.17
N TRP A 26 -5.70 18.64 8.55
CA TRP A 26 -4.32 18.27 8.30
C TRP A 26 -3.95 16.91 8.92
N VAL A 27 -4.21 16.73 10.22
CA VAL A 27 -3.99 15.44 10.92
C VAL A 27 -4.77 14.31 10.26
N SER A 28 -6.02 14.54 9.87
CA SER A 28 -6.88 13.53 9.26
C SER A 28 -6.36 13.12 7.87
N ILE A 29 -5.94 14.07 7.06
CA ILE A 29 -5.36 13.81 5.74
C ILE A 29 -4.03 13.06 5.88
N THR A 30 -3.16 13.47 6.80
CA THR A 30 -1.89 12.77 7.04
C THR A 30 -2.11 11.32 7.47
N ARG A 31 -3.02 11.08 8.42
CA ARG A 31 -3.38 9.71 8.86
C ARG A 31 -3.96 8.89 7.73
N LEU A 32 -4.85 9.46 6.93
CA LEU A 32 -5.46 8.77 5.80
C LEU A 32 -4.41 8.32 4.78
N THR A 33 -3.46 9.20 4.46
CA THR A 33 -2.35 8.88 3.56
C THR A 33 -1.44 7.80 4.14
N GLU A 34 -1.10 7.89 5.44
CA GLU A 34 -0.28 6.88 6.13
C GLU A 34 -0.98 5.51 6.16
N GLU A 35 -2.26 5.46 6.55
CA GLU A 35 -3.06 4.25 6.63
C GLU A 35 -3.21 3.60 5.25
N THR A 36 -3.52 4.38 4.22
CA THR A 36 -3.65 3.85 2.85
C THR A 36 -2.30 3.36 2.32
N THR A 37 -1.21 4.09 2.57
CA THR A 37 0.14 3.66 2.18
C THR A 37 0.50 2.34 2.85
N HIS A 38 0.20 2.22 4.15
CA HIS A 38 0.42 0.98 4.89
C HIS A 38 -0.47 -0.16 4.36
N GLU A 39 -1.74 0.09 4.06
CA GLU A 39 -2.67 -0.89 3.53
C GLU A 39 -2.23 -1.41 2.16
N VAL A 40 -2.02 -0.51 1.19
CA VAL A 40 -1.47 -0.84 -0.14
C VAL A 40 -0.19 -1.64 0.02
N SER A 41 0.69 -1.20 0.94
CA SER A 41 1.96 -1.87 1.14
C SER A 41 1.84 -3.27 1.72
N SER A 42 0.96 -3.44 2.70
CA SER A 42 0.70 -4.71 3.33
C SER A 42 0.01 -5.69 2.38
N GLN A 43 -0.90 -5.20 1.53
CA GLN A 43 -1.59 -6.01 0.52
C GLN A 43 -0.61 -6.54 -0.53
N MET A 44 0.18 -5.66 -1.15
CA MET A 44 1.20 -6.07 -2.12
C MET A 44 2.21 -7.05 -1.52
N ARG A 45 2.71 -6.78 -0.30
CA ARG A 45 3.62 -7.70 0.40
C ARG A 45 2.98 -9.05 0.67
N SER A 46 1.78 -9.06 1.24
CA SER A 46 1.06 -10.30 1.56
C SER A 46 0.78 -11.14 0.32
N LEU A 47 0.35 -10.49 -0.77
CA LEU A 47 0.10 -11.15 -2.05
C LEU A 47 1.40 -11.70 -2.65
N GLY A 48 2.47 -10.91 -2.67
CA GLY A 48 3.76 -11.31 -3.18
C GLY A 48 4.34 -12.49 -2.40
N GLU A 49 4.37 -12.41 -1.07
CA GLU A 49 4.87 -13.50 -0.23
C GLU A 49 4.01 -14.76 -0.33
N SER A 50 2.67 -14.61 -0.33
CA SER A 50 1.77 -15.77 -0.47
C SER A 50 1.96 -16.45 -1.82
N THR A 51 2.17 -15.67 -2.89
CA THR A 51 2.43 -16.18 -4.23
C THR A 51 3.80 -16.85 -4.30
N SER A 52 4.84 -16.21 -3.75
CA SER A 52 6.18 -16.79 -3.69
C SER A 52 6.19 -18.13 -2.94
N ARG A 53 5.52 -18.21 -1.78
CA ARG A 53 5.33 -19.48 -1.06
C ARG A 53 4.59 -20.50 -1.91
N ASN A 54 3.50 -20.09 -2.57
CA ASN A 54 2.74 -21.00 -3.43
C ASN A 54 3.58 -21.56 -4.60
N ILE A 55 4.44 -20.74 -5.23
CA ILE A 55 5.40 -21.17 -6.27
C ILE A 55 6.47 -22.09 -5.68
N THR A 56 7.04 -21.71 -4.53
CA THR A 56 8.04 -22.49 -3.80
C THR A 56 7.51 -23.90 -3.47
N ASP A 57 6.32 -24.00 -2.89
CA ASP A 57 5.71 -25.28 -2.50
C ASP A 57 5.45 -26.17 -3.73
N TRP A 58 5.04 -25.56 -4.84
CA TRP A 58 4.76 -26.24 -6.10
C TRP A 58 6.02 -26.79 -6.76
N LEU A 59 7.10 -25.99 -6.76
CA LEU A 59 8.42 -26.41 -7.23
C LEU A 59 8.99 -27.51 -6.33
N THR A 60 8.89 -27.34 -5.01
CA THR A 60 9.40 -28.30 -4.01
C THR A 60 8.70 -29.65 -4.16
N ALA A 61 7.37 -29.67 -4.26
CA ALA A 61 6.62 -30.91 -4.47
C ALA A 61 7.07 -31.65 -5.75
N ARG A 62 7.41 -30.92 -6.82
CA ARG A 62 7.90 -31.50 -8.08
C ARG A 62 9.33 -32.01 -7.96
N SER A 63 10.22 -31.25 -7.32
CA SER A 63 11.56 -31.73 -7.07
C SER A 63 11.58 -32.97 -6.18
N ASP A 64 10.72 -33.03 -5.18
CA ASP A 64 10.60 -34.19 -4.28
C ASP A 64 10.11 -35.42 -5.05
N MET A 65 9.12 -35.27 -5.94
CA MET A 65 8.66 -36.34 -6.83
C MET A 65 9.78 -36.85 -7.75
N LEU A 66 10.61 -35.96 -8.31
CA LEU A 66 11.75 -36.36 -9.13
C LEU A 66 12.77 -37.14 -8.29
N GLN A 67 13.11 -36.63 -7.12
CA GLN A 67 14.15 -37.22 -6.27
C GLN A 67 13.73 -38.54 -5.64
N ALA A 68 12.43 -38.78 -5.45
CA ALA A 68 11.91 -40.02 -4.89
C ALA A 68 12.37 -41.27 -5.66
N ASN A 69 12.57 -41.15 -6.97
CA ASN A 69 12.96 -42.26 -7.83
C ASN A 69 14.48 -42.38 -8.04
N GLN A 70 15.28 -41.45 -7.50
CA GLN A 70 16.71 -41.37 -7.80
C GLN A 70 17.46 -42.68 -7.50
N ALA A 71 17.12 -43.37 -6.41
CA ALA A 71 17.78 -44.63 -6.03
C ALA A 71 17.47 -45.77 -7.00
N ASP A 72 16.21 -45.88 -7.44
CA ASP A 72 15.77 -46.92 -8.39
C ASP A 72 16.38 -46.67 -9.77
N ILE A 73 16.46 -45.40 -10.20
CA ILE A 73 17.14 -45.03 -11.45
C ILE A 73 18.64 -45.36 -11.37
N ALA A 74 19.31 -45.08 -10.25
CA ALA A 74 20.74 -45.36 -10.07
C ALA A 74 21.09 -46.85 -10.06
N GLN A 75 20.12 -47.71 -9.74
CA GLN A 75 20.22 -49.19 -9.78
C GLN A 75 19.62 -49.79 -11.05
N HIS A 76 19.17 -48.95 -12.00
CA HIS A 76 18.54 -49.39 -13.25
C HIS A 76 17.29 -50.28 -13.05
N ALA A 77 16.58 -50.11 -11.93
CA ALA A 77 15.42 -50.91 -11.58
C ALA A 77 14.13 -50.27 -12.15
N ASN A 78 13.48 -50.94 -13.12
CA ASN A 78 12.21 -50.49 -13.72
C ASN A 78 12.19 -49.03 -14.19
N VAL A 79 13.34 -48.51 -14.68
CA VAL A 79 13.59 -47.10 -15.02
C VAL A 79 12.41 -46.46 -15.78
N ASP A 80 12.00 -47.05 -16.90
CA ASP A 80 10.92 -46.51 -17.74
C ASP A 80 9.60 -46.33 -16.96
N ARG A 81 9.25 -47.29 -16.10
CA ARG A 81 8.03 -47.24 -15.29
C ARG A 81 8.09 -46.12 -14.27
N GLU A 82 9.21 -46.00 -13.55
CA GLU A 82 9.35 -44.98 -12.49
C GLU A 82 9.40 -43.56 -13.08
N LEU A 83 10.05 -43.38 -14.24
CA LEU A 83 10.03 -42.11 -14.98
C LEU A 83 8.61 -41.76 -15.45
N LEU A 84 7.85 -42.73 -15.98
CA LEU A 84 6.47 -42.50 -16.43
C LEU A 84 5.52 -42.16 -15.26
N LEU A 85 5.68 -42.82 -14.11
CA LEU A 85 4.91 -42.53 -12.91
C LEU A 85 5.21 -41.11 -12.40
N THR A 86 6.48 -40.73 -12.37
CA THR A 86 6.92 -39.37 -12.01
C THR A 86 6.30 -38.33 -12.93
N LYS A 87 6.38 -38.55 -14.26
CA LYS A 87 5.80 -37.67 -15.26
C LYS A 87 4.31 -37.43 -14.99
N LYS A 88 3.55 -38.51 -14.82
CA LYS A 88 2.09 -38.45 -14.60
C LYS A 88 1.72 -37.79 -13.28
N ALA A 89 2.44 -38.11 -12.19
CA ALA A 89 2.14 -37.58 -10.86
C ALA A 89 2.54 -36.10 -10.72
N GLY A 90 3.67 -35.70 -11.30
CA GLY A 90 4.17 -34.33 -11.25
C GLY A 90 3.61 -33.41 -12.33
N HIS A 91 2.91 -33.97 -13.32
CA HIS A 91 2.46 -33.28 -14.53
C HIS A 91 3.61 -32.59 -15.26
N PHE A 92 4.73 -33.30 -15.39
CA PHE A 92 5.88 -32.83 -16.17
C PHE A 92 5.63 -32.97 -17.67
N LEU A 93 6.28 -32.13 -18.48
CA LEU A 93 6.33 -32.31 -19.92
C LEU A 93 7.00 -33.64 -20.27
N SER A 94 8.17 -33.86 -19.66
CA SER A 94 9.02 -35.02 -19.87
C SER A 94 9.77 -35.36 -18.58
N VAL A 95 10.06 -36.65 -18.34
CA VAL A 95 10.92 -37.11 -17.24
C VAL A 95 11.86 -38.19 -17.75
N TYR A 96 13.15 -37.99 -17.54
CA TYR A 96 14.19 -38.76 -18.22
C TYR A 96 15.51 -38.81 -17.45
N ALA A 97 16.36 -39.76 -17.82
CA ALA A 97 17.70 -39.93 -17.29
C ALA A 97 18.71 -40.02 -18.45
N GLY A 98 19.73 -39.16 -18.41
CA GLY A 98 20.91 -39.29 -19.25
C GLY A 98 22.03 -39.96 -18.48
N TYR A 99 22.77 -40.86 -19.12
CA TYR A 99 23.87 -41.60 -18.52
C TYR A 99 25.23 -41.12 -19.05
N ASN A 100 26.30 -41.37 -18.31
CA ASN A 100 27.66 -40.96 -18.66
C ASN A 100 28.20 -41.60 -19.95
N ASP A 101 27.72 -42.79 -20.30
CA ASP A 101 28.01 -43.48 -21.56
C ASP A 101 27.29 -42.86 -22.78
N GLY A 102 26.38 -41.91 -22.54
CA GLY A 102 25.57 -41.23 -23.56
C GLY A 102 24.22 -41.89 -23.82
N SER A 103 23.91 -43.02 -23.17
CA SER A 103 22.58 -43.60 -23.24
C SER A 103 21.55 -42.70 -22.54
N PHE A 104 20.29 -42.87 -22.95
CA PHE A 104 19.19 -42.02 -22.54
C PHE A 104 17.95 -42.88 -22.27
N ALA A 105 17.28 -42.64 -21.14
CA ALA A 105 16.07 -43.32 -20.75
C ALA A 105 14.96 -42.30 -20.47
N TYR A 106 13.75 -42.59 -20.93
CA TYR A 106 12.56 -41.76 -20.76
C TYR A 106 11.35 -42.67 -20.59
N GLY A 107 10.41 -42.27 -19.74
CA GLY A 107 9.30 -43.14 -19.36
C GLY A 107 8.16 -43.21 -20.37
N ASP A 108 7.85 -42.08 -21.02
CA ASP A 108 6.72 -41.98 -21.93
C ASP A 108 7.13 -42.31 -23.36
N LYS A 109 6.84 -43.55 -23.79
CA LYS A 109 7.18 -44.04 -25.13
C LYS A 109 6.33 -43.44 -26.26
N SER A 110 5.44 -42.49 -25.96
CA SER A 110 4.79 -41.66 -26.99
C SER A 110 5.60 -40.43 -27.39
N GLU A 111 6.66 -40.09 -26.65
CA GLU A 111 7.59 -39.01 -26.98
C GLU A 111 8.50 -39.41 -28.16
N ASP A 112 8.67 -38.52 -29.14
CA ASP A 112 9.48 -38.74 -30.34
C ASP A 112 10.88 -38.11 -30.18
N TRP A 113 11.73 -38.78 -29.40
CA TRP A 113 13.10 -38.31 -29.15
C TRP A 113 14.00 -38.51 -30.36
N PRO A 114 14.90 -37.56 -30.69
CA PRO A 114 15.85 -37.71 -31.79
C PRO A 114 16.75 -38.94 -31.60
N ALA A 115 16.96 -39.71 -32.67
CA ALA A 115 17.78 -40.92 -32.63
C ALA A 115 19.27 -40.66 -32.30
N ASP A 116 19.74 -39.45 -32.58
CA ASP A 116 21.09 -38.95 -32.30
C ASP A 116 21.17 -38.06 -31.05
N TYR A 117 20.14 -38.08 -30.20
CA TYR A 117 20.10 -37.29 -28.97
C TYR A 117 21.22 -37.69 -28.00
N ASP A 118 22.14 -36.76 -27.71
CA ASP A 118 23.18 -36.93 -26.69
C ASP A 118 22.86 -36.09 -25.45
N PRO A 119 22.43 -36.70 -24.32
CA PRO A 119 22.05 -35.97 -23.11
C PRO A 119 23.22 -35.17 -22.52
N ARG A 120 24.47 -35.58 -22.74
CA ARG A 120 25.66 -34.98 -22.12
C ARG A 120 25.99 -33.60 -22.70
N THR A 121 25.43 -33.28 -23.86
CA THR A 121 25.59 -31.99 -24.52
C THR A 121 24.60 -30.94 -24.01
N ARG A 122 23.59 -31.35 -23.22
CA ARG A 122 22.46 -30.51 -22.84
C ARG A 122 22.75 -29.70 -21.56
N PRO A 123 22.17 -28.48 -21.42
CA PRO A 123 22.41 -27.62 -20.25
C PRO A 123 22.08 -28.31 -18.92
N TRP A 124 20.93 -28.98 -18.81
CA TRP A 124 20.49 -29.68 -17.61
C TRP A 124 21.50 -30.73 -17.15
N TYR A 125 22.13 -31.46 -18.08
CA TYR A 125 23.12 -32.48 -17.75
C TYR A 125 24.42 -31.84 -17.25
N GLN A 126 24.95 -30.88 -18.01
CA GLN A 126 26.22 -30.23 -17.70
C GLN A 126 26.16 -29.45 -16.38
N ASP A 127 25.07 -28.75 -16.13
CA ASP A 127 24.91 -27.94 -14.92
C ASP A 127 24.68 -28.82 -13.69
N ALA A 128 23.90 -29.91 -13.80
CA ALA A 128 23.69 -30.84 -12.69
C ALA A 128 24.98 -31.60 -12.35
N MET A 129 25.75 -32.04 -13.35
CA MET A 129 27.06 -32.67 -13.12
C MET A 129 28.06 -31.70 -12.49
N ARG A 130 28.05 -30.42 -12.87
CA ARG A 130 28.94 -29.40 -12.31
C ARG A 130 28.59 -29.06 -10.86
N LYS A 131 27.30 -28.91 -10.54
CA LYS A 131 26.84 -28.52 -9.20
C LYS A 131 26.79 -29.71 -8.22
N GLY A 132 26.47 -30.91 -8.69
CA GLY A 132 26.36 -32.12 -7.87
C GLY A 132 25.14 -32.16 -6.93
N THR A 133 24.36 -31.09 -6.86
CA THR A 133 23.10 -30.99 -6.11
C THR A 133 21.91 -30.97 -7.07
N LEU A 134 20.68 -30.97 -6.52
CA LEU A 134 19.51 -30.62 -7.30
C LEU A 134 19.67 -29.19 -7.83
N ILE A 135 19.29 -28.98 -9.08
CA ILE A 135 19.28 -27.68 -9.74
C ILE A 135 17.94 -27.46 -10.44
N LEU A 136 17.63 -26.20 -10.69
CA LEU A 136 16.65 -25.77 -11.67
C LEU A 136 17.42 -24.99 -12.74
N THR A 137 17.23 -25.31 -14.02
CA THR A 137 17.94 -24.64 -15.11
C THR A 137 17.37 -23.24 -15.39
N GLU A 138 18.15 -22.41 -16.09
CA GLU A 138 17.55 -21.30 -16.85
C GLU A 138 16.58 -21.86 -17.92
N PRO A 139 15.56 -21.08 -18.33
CA PRO A 139 14.71 -21.44 -19.45
C PRO A 139 15.51 -21.70 -20.74
N TYR A 140 15.25 -22.83 -21.40
CA TYR A 140 15.90 -23.20 -22.67
C TYR A 140 14.92 -23.91 -23.61
N LEU A 141 15.28 -23.99 -24.89
CA LEU A 141 14.51 -24.74 -25.88
C LEU A 141 14.80 -26.23 -25.77
N ASP A 142 13.78 -27.01 -25.48
CA ASP A 142 13.85 -28.46 -25.50
C ASP A 142 13.95 -29.00 -26.94
N PHE A 143 14.18 -30.30 -27.09
CA PHE A 143 14.38 -30.95 -28.40
C PHE A 143 13.17 -30.80 -29.34
N ASP A 144 11.96 -30.67 -28.79
CA ASP A 144 10.70 -30.49 -29.51
C ASP A 144 10.40 -29.01 -29.85
N GLY A 145 11.26 -28.09 -29.41
CA GLY A 145 11.10 -26.64 -29.57
C GLY A 145 10.28 -25.96 -28.48
N SER A 146 9.79 -26.70 -27.48
CA SER A 146 9.11 -26.13 -26.30
C SER A 146 10.10 -25.37 -25.41
N MET A 147 9.70 -24.21 -24.89
CA MET A 147 10.48 -23.51 -23.88
C MET A 147 10.23 -24.13 -22.50
N VAL A 148 11.27 -24.66 -21.86
CA VAL A 148 11.17 -25.41 -20.61
C VAL A 148 12.19 -24.93 -19.58
N VAL A 149 11.93 -25.28 -18.33
CA VAL A 149 12.93 -25.35 -17.26
C VAL A 149 12.98 -26.77 -16.73
N SER A 150 14.17 -27.22 -16.34
CA SER A 150 14.37 -28.59 -15.88
C SER A 150 14.82 -28.62 -14.44
N PHE A 151 14.15 -29.42 -13.63
CA PHE A 151 14.80 -29.96 -12.45
C PHE A 151 15.83 -30.98 -12.91
N ALA A 152 17.07 -30.90 -12.41
CA ALA A 152 18.10 -31.86 -12.75
C ALA A 152 18.97 -32.19 -11.53
N LYS A 153 19.36 -33.45 -11.40
CA LYS A 153 20.23 -33.91 -10.31
C LYS A 153 21.13 -35.05 -10.77
N ALA A 154 22.44 -34.88 -10.53
CA ALA A 154 23.40 -35.95 -10.74
C ALA A 154 23.17 -37.09 -9.74
N PHE A 155 23.31 -38.33 -10.22
CA PHE A 155 23.25 -39.53 -9.39
C PHE A 155 24.46 -40.43 -9.65
N GLN A 156 24.82 -41.21 -8.63
CA GLN A 156 25.88 -42.21 -8.69
C GLN A 156 25.41 -43.50 -8.02
N GLY A 157 25.59 -44.62 -8.71
CA GLY A 157 25.27 -45.97 -8.26
C GLY A 157 26.00 -46.99 -9.12
N GLU A 158 25.32 -48.07 -9.50
CA GLU A 158 25.80 -48.97 -10.57
C GLU A 158 25.90 -48.19 -11.89
N TYR A 159 24.94 -47.29 -12.12
CA TYR A 159 24.94 -46.33 -13.22
C TYR A 159 25.21 -44.92 -12.71
N GLN A 160 25.77 -44.09 -13.57
CA GLN A 160 26.06 -42.68 -13.28
C GLN A 160 25.50 -41.80 -14.38
N GLY A 161 24.92 -40.68 -13.98
CA GLY A 161 24.21 -39.82 -14.91
C GLY A 161 23.48 -38.68 -14.21
N VAL A 162 22.52 -38.12 -14.92
CA VAL A 162 21.65 -37.05 -14.45
C VAL A 162 20.20 -37.43 -14.69
N LEU A 163 19.40 -37.35 -13.63
CA LEU A 163 17.95 -37.48 -13.66
C LEU A 163 17.36 -36.07 -13.82
N ALA A 164 16.44 -35.90 -14.75
CA ALA A 164 15.83 -34.62 -15.05
C ALA A 164 14.32 -34.72 -15.32
N ALA A 165 13.62 -33.61 -15.10
CA ALA A 165 12.20 -33.47 -15.38
C ALA A 165 11.88 -32.04 -15.83
N ASP A 166 11.13 -31.95 -16.92
CA ASP A 166 10.85 -30.70 -17.62
C ASP A 166 9.48 -30.14 -17.25
N LEU A 167 9.46 -28.85 -17.00
CA LEU A 167 8.26 -28.05 -16.84
C LEU A 167 8.20 -27.05 -17.98
N THR A 168 7.04 -26.94 -18.62
CA THR A 168 6.83 -25.89 -19.61
C THR A 168 6.83 -24.53 -18.92
N ILE A 169 7.40 -23.52 -19.59
CA ILE A 169 7.31 -22.15 -19.11
C ILE A 169 5.86 -21.70 -18.98
N THR A 170 4.97 -22.16 -19.86
CA THR A 170 3.53 -21.88 -19.77
C THR A 170 2.94 -22.26 -18.42
N ASN A 171 3.33 -23.39 -17.80
CA ASN A 171 2.82 -23.74 -16.47
C ASN A 171 3.25 -22.76 -15.37
N ILE A 172 4.44 -22.16 -15.50
CA ILE A 172 4.93 -21.15 -14.57
C ILE A 172 4.22 -19.82 -14.86
N ILE A 173 4.10 -19.44 -16.13
CA ILE A 173 3.38 -18.26 -16.60
C ILE A 173 1.94 -18.28 -16.11
N ASP A 174 1.18 -19.35 -16.33
CA ASP A 174 -0.21 -19.46 -15.88
C ASP A 174 -0.33 -19.21 -14.38
N ARG A 175 0.66 -19.63 -13.60
CA ARG A 175 0.68 -19.44 -12.14
C ARG A 175 0.97 -18.00 -11.74
N VAL A 176 1.84 -17.32 -12.47
CA VAL A 176 2.16 -15.89 -12.30
C VAL A 176 1.03 -15.00 -12.84
N LEU A 177 0.37 -15.39 -13.94
CA LEU A 177 -0.69 -14.62 -14.60
C LEU A 177 -2.08 -14.81 -13.96
N ASN A 178 -2.33 -15.93 -13.29
CA ASN A 178 -3.57 -16.12 -12.53
C ASN A 178 -3.65 -15.24 -11.26
N LEU A 179 -2.61 -14.45 -10.98
CA LEU A 179 -2.66 -13.39 -9.98
C LEU A 179 -3.62 -12.30 -10.45
N LYS A 180 -4.74 -12.18 -9.76
CA LYS A 180 -5.63 -11.02 -9.90
C LYS A 180 -4.97 -9.85 -9.17
N LEU A 181 -4.19 -9.09 -9.92
CA LEU A 181 -3.65 -7.83 -9.44
C LEU A 181 -4.67 -6.73 -9.72
N ASP A 182 -4.95 -5.94 -8.69
CA ASP A 182 -5.78 -4.75 -8.80
C ASP A 182 -4.97 -3.62 -9.48
N ASN A 183 -5.59 -2.44 -9.64
CA ASN A 183 -4.88 -1.20 -9.99
C ASN A 183 -4.07 -1.28 -11.30
N ALA A 184 -4.61 -1.98 -12.31
CA ALA A 184 -3.96 -2.24 -13.60
C ALA A 184 -2.57 -2.91 -13.45
N GLY A 185 -2.40 -3.71 -12.40
CA GLY A 185 -1.13 -4.34 -12.07
C GLY A 185 -0.73 -5.49 -12.99
N PHE A 186 0.54 -5.87 -12.86
CA PHE A 186 1.11 -7.04 -13.52
C PHE A 186 2.21 -7.67 -12.67
N ALA A 187 2.46 -8.96 -12.88
CA ALA A 187 3.55 -9.69 -12.27
C ALA A 187 4.52 -10.18 -13.33
N PHE A 188 5.77 -10.34 -12.93
CA PHE A 188 6.77 -11.03 -13.72
C PHE A 188 7.74 -11.80 -12.80
N LEU A 189 8.40 -12.78 -13.38
CA LEU A 189 9.42 -13.59 -12.72
C LEU A 189 10.73 -13.42 -13.48
N VAL A 190 11.83 -13.20 -12.76
CA VAL A 190 13.19 -13.15 -13.32
C VAL A 190 14.10 -14.18 -12.69
N ASP A 191 15.15 -14.58 -13.40
CA ASP A 191 16.22 -15.43 -12.86
C ASP A 191 17.35 -14.62 -12.20
N GLY A 192 18.36 -15.31 -11.65
CA GLY A 192 19.49 -14.68 -10.97
C GLY A 192 20.38 -13.84 -11.89
N ASN A 193 20.21 -13.99 -13.21
CA ASN A 193 20.88 -13.20 -14.25
C ASN A 193 20.02 -12.03 -14.74
N ASN A 194 18.88 -11.75 -14.09
CA ASN A 194 17.92 -10.71 -14.44
C ASN A 194 17.34 -10.86 -15.85
N LYS A 195 17.18 -12.10 -16.32
CA LYS A 195 16.38 -12.39 -17.51
C LYS A 195 14.95 -12.76 -17.12
N ILE A 196 14.01 -12.47 -17.99
CA ILE A 196 12.59 -12.75 -17.77
C ILE A 196 12.35 -14.26 -17.92
N VAL A 197 11.83 -14.88 -16.86
CA VAL A 197 11.39 -16.28 -16.83
C VAL A 197 9.91 -16.39 -17.19
N ALA A 198 9.08 -15.49 -16.66
CA ALA A 198 7.64 -15.48 -16.91
C ALA A 198 7.10 -14.05 -16.93
N TYR A 199 6.33 -13.74 -17.97
CA TYR A 199 5.58 -12.49 -18.12
C TYR A 199 4.41 -12.72 -19.09
N ARG A 200 3.42 -11.83 -19.09
CA ARG A 200 2.21 -11.95 -19.95
C ARG A 200 2.51 -12.00 -21.44
N ASP A 201 3.60 -11.35 -21.87
CA ASP A 201 4.11 -11.44 -23.23
C ASP A 201 5.25 -12.47 -23.27
N GLU A 202 4.93 -13.67 -23.74
CA GLU A 202 5.88 -14.79 -23.83
C GLU A 202 7.09 -14.48 -24.72
N SER A 203 6.96 -13.53 -25.65
CA SER A 203 8.07 -13.11 -26.53
C SER A 203 9.20 -12.42 -25.78
N LEU A 204 8.98 -12.05 -24.52
CA LEU A 204 10.01 -11.48 -23.63
C LEU A 204 10.77 -12.54 -22.82
N THR A 205 10.36 -13.82 -22.84
CA THR A 205 11.07 -14.90 -22.15
C THR A 205 12.54 -14.95 -22.57
N GLN A 206 13.45 -15.14 -21.62
CA GLN A 206 14.91 -15.10 -21.77
C GLN A 206 15.53 -13.76 -22.17
N LYS A 207 14.74 -12.72 -22.46
CA LYS A 207 15.27 -11.36 -22.68
C LYS A 207 15.71 -10.74 -21.35
N PRO A 208 16.68 -9.81 -21.36
CA PRO A 208 17.02 -9.05 -20.16
C PRO A 208 15.78 -8.30 -19.67
N LEU A 209 15.66 -8.12 -18.35
CA LEU A 209 14.53 -7.41 -17.74
C LEU A 209 14.33 -6.00 -18.32
N THR A 210 15.41 -5.33 -18.74
CA THR A 210 15.35 -4.03 -19.39
C THR A 210 14.62 -4.02 -20.74
N ALA A 211 14.33 -5.18 -21.31
CA ALA A 211 13.47 -5.30 -22.48
C ALA A 211 11.98 -5.10 -22.15
N LEU A 212 11.59 -5.26 -20.88
CA LEU A 212 10.24 -4.91 -20.41
C LEU A 212 10.12 -3.40 -20.23
N ASP A 213 11.11 -2.79 -19.58
CA ASP A 213 11.24 -1.33 -19.44
C ASP A 213 12.68 -0.98 -19.01
N SER A 214 13.26 0.10 -19.54
CA SER A 214 14.67 0.47 -19.30
C SER A 214 14.98 0.74 -17.83
N GLU A 215 14.01 1.19 -17.06
CA GLU A 215 14.16 1.53 -15.64
C GLU A 215 14.21 0.28 -14.74
N LEU A 216 13.76 -0.88 -15.24
CA LEU A 216 13.82 -2.15 -14.52
C LEU A 216 15.22 -2.78 -14.59
N THR A 217 16.14 -2.19 -13.82
CA THR A 217 17.53 -2.61 -13.74
C THR A 217 17.78 -3.70 -12.69
N ALA A 218 18.84 -4.49 -12.88
CA ALA A 218 19.30 -5.46 -11.89
C ALA A 218 19.60 -4.85 -10.51
N SER A 219 20.12 -3.61 -10.49
CA SER A 219 20.36 -2.85 -9.26
C SER A 219 19.06 -2.56 -8.51
N LEU A 220 18.00 -2.21 -9.24
CA LEU A 220 16.70 -1.89 -8.68
C LEU A 220 16.09 -3.13 -8.00
N LEU A 221 16.13 -4.28 -8.67
CA LEU A 221 15.67 -5.57 -8.11
C LEU A 221 16.43 -5.97 -6.85
N LYS A 222 17.76 -5.90 -6.88
CA LYS A 222 18.60 -6.26 -5.73
C LYS A 222 18.33 -5.36 -4.52
N GLN A 223 18.05 -4.08 -4.75
CA GLN A 223 17.63 -3.15 -3.70
C GLN A 223 16.26 -3.54 -3.12
N MET A 224 15.32 -3.99 -3.96
CA MET A 224 13.99 -4.42 -3.50
C MET A 224 14.06 -5.71 -2.68
N GLU A 225 14.82 -6.70 -3.15
CA GLU A 225 15.00 -7.98 -2.44
C GLU A 225 15.59 -7.78 -1.05
N SER A 226 16.59 -6.90 -0.93
CA SER A 226 17.26 -6.62 0.36
C SER A 226 16.40 -5.80 1.31
N SER A 227 15.59 -4.87 0.80
CA SER A 227 14.75 -4.01 1.64
C SER A 227 13.41 -4.63 2.01
N GLN A 228 12.91 -5.59 1.23
CA GLN A 228 11.54 -6.13 1.31
C GLN A 228 10.46 -5.05 1.45
N ASN A 229 10.75 -3.85 0.92
CA ASN A 229 9.89 -2.69 0.93
C ASN A 229 9.39 -2.42 -0.48
N ILE A 230 8.23 -1.77 -0.55
CA ILE A 230 7.74 -1.26 -1.81
C ILE A 230 8.54 -0.05 -2.21
N ASN A 231 8.90 -0.03 -3.47
CA ASN A 231 9.61 1.07 -4.08
C ASN A 231 8.71 1.72 -5.12
N THR A 232 8.94 3.01 -5.35
CA THR A 232 8.30 3.75 -6.43
C THR A 232 9.31 4.00 -7.53
N PHE A 233 8.90 3.80 -8.77
CA PHE A 233 9.69 4.11 -9.95
C PHE A 233 8.74 4.57 -11.06
N VAL A 234 9.30 5.09 -12.15
CA VAL A 234 8.54 5.52 -13.33
C VAL A 234 8.88 4.55 -14.44
N LEU A 235 7.86 4.03 -15.14
CA LEU A 235 8.11 3.26 -16.36
C LEU A 235 8.34 4.23 -17.52
N ASP A 236 9.37 4.00 -18.32
CA ASP A 236 9.62 4.77 -19.55
C ASP A 236 8.49 4.59 -20.58
N SER A 237 7.84 3.43 -20.56
CA SER A 237 6.79 3.07 -21.52
C SER A 237 5.53 3.95 -21.45
N ASP A 238 5.10 4.38 -20.26
CA ASP A 238 3.89 5.20 -20.07
C ASP A 238 4.10 6.49 -19.25
N GLY A 239 5.31 6.70 -18.70
CA GLY A 239 5.67 7.86 -17.88
C GLY A 239 4.91 7.94 -16.55
N GLN A 240 4.25 6.86 -16.11
CA GLN A 240 3.48 6.83 -14.87
C GLN A 240 4.32 6.30 -13.70
N GLU A 241 4.07 6.83 -12.51
CA GLU A 241 4.63 6.26 -11.29
C GLU A 241 3.98 4.90 -10.98
N LYS A 242 4.81 3.89 -10.74
CA LYS A 242 4.41 2.55 -10.36
C LYS A 242 4.93 2.20 -8.97
N LEU A 243 4.17 1.36 -8.29
CA LEU A 243 4.61 0.67 -7.08
C LEU A 243 5.11 -0.71 -7.46
N ILE A 244 6.20 -1.14 -6.85
CA ILE A 244 6.74 -2.48 -7.06
C ILE A 244 7.18 -3.13 -5.76
N TYR A 245 6.83 -4.40 -5.63
CA TYR A 245 7.26 -5.29 -4.56
C TYR A 245 7.95 -6.50 -5.17
N ALA A 246 9.18 -6.81 -4.72
CA ALA A 246 9.92 -7.97 -5.18
C ALA A 246 10.20 -8.92 -4.01
N THR A 247 10.08 -10.23 -4.27
CA THR A 247 10.31 -11.27 -3.28
C THR A 247 10.96 -12.50 -3.93
N PRO A 248 11.98 -13.11 -3.29
CA PRO A 248 12.64 -14.29 -3.84
C PRO A 248 11.74 -15.52 -3.80
N ILE A 249 11.94 -16.44 -4.72
CA ILE A 249 11.37 -17.79 -4.68
C ILE A 249 12.38 -18.71 -3.98
N ALA A 250 12.00 -19.29 -2.85
CA ALA A 250 12.94 -20.10 -2.09
C ALA A 250 13.30 -21.39 -2.85
N GLY A 251 14.59 -21.77 -2.79
CA GLY A 251 15.09 -22.95 -3.50
C GLY A 251 15.46 -22.70 -4.97
N THR A 252 15.25 -21.48 -5.49
CA THR A 252 15.73 -21.06 -6.81
C THR A 252 16.51 -19.75 -6.69
N ASP A 253 17.03 -19.27 -7.81
CA ASP A 253 17.60 -17.92 -7.96
C ASP A 253 16.57 -16.94 -8.52
N TRP A 254 15.28 -17.28 -8.49
CA TRP A 254 14.23 -16.48 -9.10
C TRP A 254 13.67 -15.44 -8.16
N THR A 255 13.26 -14.32 -8.74
CA THR A 255 12.57 -13.25 -8.02
C THR A 255 11.24 -12.93 -8.69
N LEU A 256 10.17 -12.99 -7.89
CA LEU A 256 8.84 -12.56 -8.28
C LEU A 256 8.70 -11.06 -8.00
N ALA A 257 8.29 -10.29 -9.00
CA ALA A 257 7.94 -8.89 -8.83
C ALA A 257 6.46 -8.66 -9.15
N LEU A 258 5.80 -7.87 -8.29
CA LEU A 258 4.45 -7.37 -8.48
C LEU A 258 4.51 -5.87 -8.72
N VAL A 259 3.84 -5.39 -9.75
CA VAL A 259 3.79 -3.98 -10.14
C VAL A 259 2.34 -3.51 -10.15
N GLU A 260 2.07 -2.35 -9.56
CA GLU A 260 0.76 -1.69 -9.57
C GLU A 260 0.89 -0.22 -9.99
N ASP A 261 -0.16 0.33 -10.61
CA ASP A 261 -0.21 1.76 -10.88
C ASP A 261 -0.42 2.54 -9.58
N LYS A 262 0.49 3.47 -9.27
CA LYS A 262 0.44 4.24 -8.02
C LYS A 262 -0.82 5.10 -7.95
N THR A 263 -1.24 5.71 -9.06
CA THR A 263 -2.39 6.61 -9.06
C THR A 263 -3.68 5.86 -8.79
N LEU A 264 -3.81 4.65 -9.34
CA LEU A 264 -4.96 3.78 -9.10
C LEU A 264 -4.95 3.20 -7.69
N ALA A 265 -3.79 2.75 -7.20
CA ALA A 265 -3.63 2.22 -5.85
C ALA A 265 -4.00 3.25 -4.76
N TYR A 266 -3.78 4.54 -5.03
CA TYR A 266 -4.13 5.64 -4.13
C TYR A 266 -5.39 6.41 -4.54
N ALA A 267 -6.18 5.92 -5.51
CA ALA A 267 -7.34 6.65 -6.02
C ALA A 267 -8.41 6.94 -4.94
N SER A 268 -8.58 6.01 -3.99
CA SER A 268 -9.51 6.15 -2.86
C SER A 268 -9.17 7.34 -1.94
N ILE A 269 -7.88 7.70 -1.82
CA ILE A 269 -7.43 8.85 -1.03
C ILE A 269 -8.08 10.13 -1.55
N GLY A 270 -8.11 10.33 -2.87
CA GLY A 270 -8.63 11.57 -3.46
C GLY A 270 -10.09 11.84 -3.09
N GLU A 271 -10.93 10.79 -3.13
CA GLU A 271 -12.34 10.87 -2.74
C GLU A 271 -12.51 11.10 -1.24
N GLN A 272 -11.76 10.36 -0.42
CA GLN A 272 -11.79 10.48 1.03
C GLN A 272 -11.26 11.84 1.52
N MET A 273 -10.23 12.39 0.88
CA MET A 273 -9.73 13.75 1.16
C MET A 273 -10.79 14.81 0.89
N ARG A 274 -11.53 14.71 -0.22
CA ARG A 274 -12.65 15.61 -0.52
C ARG A 274 -13.73 15.52 0.55
N PHE A 275 -14.06 14.31 1.00
CA PHE A 275 -15.01 14.09 2.08
C PHE A 275 -14.54 14.73 3.40
N VAL A 276 -13.29 14.49 3.81
CA VAL A 276 -12.69 15.07 5.04
C VAL A 276 -12.71 16.60 4.99
N LEU A 277 -12.39 17.18 3.83
CA LEU A 277 -12.38 18.63 3.65
C LEU A 277 -13.79 19.22 3.74
N LEU A 278 -14.78 18.63 3.06
CA LEU A 278 -16.18 19.05 3.14
C LEU A 278 -16.75 18.89 4.55
N ALA A 279 -16.45 17.78 5.22
CA ALA A 279 -16.85 17.54 6.61
C ALA A 279 -16.21 18.55 7.57
N SER A 280 -14.94 18.91 7.37
CA SER A 280 -14.23 19.91 8.18
C SER A 280 -14.81 21.31 7.99
N ILE A 281 -15.18 21.69 6.76
CA ILE A 281 -15.85 22.97 6.46
C ILE A 281 -17.24 22.99 7.08
N ALA A 282 -18.02 21.91 6.95
CA ALA A 282 -19.34 21.82 7.55
C ALA A 282 -19.26 21.95 9.09
N LEU A 283 -18.31 21.25 9.72
CA LEU A 283 -18.07 21.35 11.15
C LEU A 283 -17.68 22.77 11.58
N TYR A 284 -16.78 23.43 10.84
CA TYR A 284 -16.41 24.83 11.07
C TYR A 284 -17.63 25.76 11.05
N ILE A 285 -18.50 25.61 10.05
CA ILE A 285 -19.72 26.42 9.91
C ILE A 285 -20.65 26.19 11.11
N VAL A 286 -20.90 24.92 11.48
CA VAL A 286 -21.77 24.57 12.60
C VAL A 286 -21.26 25.15 13.92
N ILE A 287 -19.96 24.98 14.23
CA ILE A 287 -19.37 25.51 15.46
C ILE A 287 -19.40 27.05 15.44
N SER A 288 -19.12 27.68 14.30
CA SER A 288 -19.17 29.14 14.16
C SER A 288 -20.58 29.71 14.35
N LEU A 289 -21.61 29.04 13.84
CA LEU A 289 -23.01 29.42 14.04
C LEU A 289 -23.42 29.30 15.52
N ILE A 290 -23.07 28.17 16.16
CA ILE A 290 -23.34 27.94 17.59
C ILE A 290 -22.61 28.99 18.45
N ALA A 291 -21.32 29.24 18.17
CA ALA A 291 -20.53 30.24 18.88
C ALA A 291 -21.14 31.64 18.71
N THR A 292 -21.53 32.01 17.48
CA THR A 292 -22.19 33.29 17.20
C THR A 292 -23.49 33.44 17.98
N PHE A 293 -24.32 32.39 18.02
CA PHE A 293 -25.57 32.36 18.78
C PHE A 293 -25.33 32.55 20.28
N ILE A 294 -24.37 31.81 20.86
CA ILE A 294 -24.01 31.91 22.29
C ILE A 294 -23.47 33.31 22.63
N ILE A 295 -22.53 33.84 21.84
CA ILE A 295 -21.96 35.18 22.06
C ILE A 295 -23.04 36.25 21.97
N ASN A 296 -23.95 36.14 21.01
CA ASN A 296 -25.09 37.05 20.88
C ASN A 296 -25.97 37.03 22.14
N SER A 297 -26.26 35.85 22.68
CA SER A 297 -27.08 35.70 23.88
C SER A 297 -26.37 36.25 25.13
N LEU A 298 -25.08 35.97 25.29
CA LEU A 298 -24.31 36.38 26.47
C LEU A 298 -24.05 37.90 26.52
N LEU A 299 -23.81 38.54 25.37
CA LEU A 299 -23.46 39.97 25.32
C LEU A 299 -24.67 40.91 25.17
N ARG A 300 -25.87 40.38 24.87
CA ARG A 300 -27.09 41.20 24.71
C ARG A 300 -27.42 42.07 25.94
N PRO A 301 -27.35 41.56 27.19
CA PRO A 301 -27.61 42.39 28.37
C PRO A 301 -26.60 43.53 28.54
N LEU A 302 -25.34 43.28 28.18
CA LEU A 302 -24.27 44.29 28.22
C LEU A 302 -24.54 45.43 27.24
N THR A 303 -25.18 45.12 26.10
CA THR A 303 -25.60 46.13 25.12
C THR A 303 -26.74 46.98 25.67
N ARG A 304 -27.75 46.36 26.30
CA ARG A 304 -28.87 47.07 26.96
C ARG A 304 -28.39 47.98 28.10
N LEU A 305 -27.45 47.49 28.91
CA LEU A 305 -26.83 48.27 29.98
C LEU A 305 -26.14 49.51 29.42
N SER A 306 -25.34 49.36 28.36
CA SER A 306 -24.67 50.47 27.69
C SER A 306 -25.66 51.50 27.12
N GLU A 307 -26.76 51.04 26.51
CA GLU A 307 -27.81 51.92 25.98
C GLU A 307 -28.53 52.68 27.11
N SER A 308 -28.83 52.02 28.22
CA SER A 308 -29.48 52.64 29.39
C SER A 308 -28.61 53.74 30.01
N VAL A 309 -27.30 53.48 30.16
CA VAL A 309 -26.34 54.48 30.65
C VAL A 309 -26.19 55.64 29.65
N ALA A 310 -26.16 55.36 28.34
CA ALA A 310 -26.10 56.41 27.32
C ALA A 310 -27.34 57.31 27.33
N GLN A 311 -28.54 56.75 27.54
CA GLN A 311 -29.79 57.51 27.69
C GLN A 311 -29.77 58.39 28.94
N LEU A 312 -29.24 57.90 30.07
CA LEU A 312 -29.06 58.69 31.28
C LEU A 312 -28.10 59.86 31.07
N ALA A 313 -27.01 59.66 30.32
CA ALA A 313 -26.00 60.68 30.06
C ALA A 313 -26.44 61.75 29.03
N GLN A 314 -27.28 61.39 28.05
CA GLN A 314 -27.74 62.29 26.99
C GLN A 314 -29.13 62.90 27.23
N GLY A 315 -29.95 62.28 28.09
CA GLY A 315 -31.29 62.75 28.44
C GLY A 315 -31.27 63.91 29.43
N SER A 316 -32.44 64.25 29.98
CA SER A 316 -32.63 65.31 30.99
C SER A 316 -31.98 65.02 32.36
N GLY A 317 -31.11 64.02 32.45
CA GLY A 317 -30.53 63.57 33.72
C GLY A 317 -31.54 63.00 34.70
N ASP A 318 -32.56 62.27 34.21
CA ASP A 318 -33.57 61.65 35.07
C ASP A 318 -32.97 60.48 35.88
N LEU A 319 -32.42 60.84 37.04
CA LEU A 319 -31.84 59.92 38.02
C LEU A 319 -32.88 59.05 38.75
N THR A 320 -34.17 59.08 38.37
CA THR A 320 -35.17 58.15 38.92
C THR A 320 -35.17 56.81 38.19
N GLN A 321 -34.65 56.76 36.96
CA GLN A 321 -34.54 55.49 36.23
C GLN A 321 -33.53 54.55 36.89
N ARG A 322 -33.81 53.25 36.82
CA ARG A 322 -32.96 52.18 37.32
C ARG A 322 -32.76 51.15 36.22
N ILE A 323 -31.59 50.56 36.23
CA ILE A 323 -31.22 49.49 35.32
C ILE A 323 -31.78 48.19 35.88
N GLU A 324 -32.54 47.45 35.08
CA GLU A 324 -33.10 46.17 35.50
C GLU A 324 -32.00 45.12 35.68
N VAL A 325 -31.96 44.46 36.85
CA VAL A 325 -30.99 43.41 37.15
C VAL A 325 -31.62 42.06 36.82
N GLU A 326 -31.45 41.60 35.58
CA GLU A 326 -32.05 40.34 35.08
C GLU A 326 -31.18 39.09 35.35
N ARG A 327 -29.91 39.24 35.78
CA ARG A 327 -28.93 38.14 35.89
C ARG A 327 -28.15 38.17 37.20
N MET A 328 -27.66 37.01 37.63
CA MET A 328 -26.79 36.81 38.80
C MET A 328 -25.35 36.47 38.36
N ASP A 329 -24.83 37.20 37.38
CA ASP A 329 -23.47 37.10 36.86
C ASP A 329 -22.75 38.46 36.96
N GLU A 330 -21.52 38.56 36.43
CA GLU A 330 -20.71 39.78 36.47
C GLU A 330 -21.41 40.98 35.80
N ILE A 331 -22.33 40.74 34.86
CA ILE A 331 -23.11 41.81 34.22
C ILE A 331 -24.22 42.29 35.15
N GLY A 332 -24.89 41.38 35.85
CA GLY A 332 -25.86 41.72 36.90
C GLY A 332 -25.24 42.50 38.05
N GLU A 333 -24.06 42.09 38.50
CA GLU A 333 -23.31 42.80 39.54
C GLU A 333 -22.93 44.23 39.10
N LEU A 334 -22.54 44.42 37.83
CA LEU A 334 -22.26 45.73 37.27
C LEU A 334 -23.51 46.63 37.20
N ALA A 335 -24.67 46.06 36.83
CA ALA A 335 -25.94 46.78 36.83
C ALA A 335 -26.31 47.25 38.25
N ASP A 336 -26.09 46.40 39.27
CA ASP A 336 -26.32 46.77 40.67
C ASP A 336 -25.35 47.86 41.18
N HIS A 337 -24.06 47.76 40.84
CA HIS A 337 -23.09 48.83 41.11
C HIS A 337 -23.53 50.18 40.49
N MET A 338 -24.06 50.17 39.27
CA MET A 338 -24.57 51.38 38.62
C MET A 338 -25.82 51.94 39.28
N ASN A 339 -26.76 51.09 39.67
CA ASN A 339 -27.95 51.53 40.42
C ASN A 339 -27.58 52.17 41.76
N ARG A 340 -26.60 51.62 42.47
CA ARG A 340 -26.08 52.21 43.72
C ARG A 340 -25.44 53.58 43.50
N PHE A 341 -24.64 53.73 42.45
CA PHE A 341 -24.06 55.02 42.08
C PHE A 341 -25.13 56.08 41.73
N LEU A 342 -26.15 55.71 40.95
CA LEU A 342 -27.27 56.60 40.62
C LEU A 342 -28.04 57.04 41.87
N ALA A 343 -28.27 56.13 42.82
CA ALA A 343 -28.93 56.45 44.09
C ALA A 343 -28.11 57.46 44.93
N GLN A 344 -26.79 57.32 44.97
CA GLN A 344 -25.90 58.26 45.65
C GLN A 344 -25.91 59.64 44.98
N LEU A 345 -25.83 59.71 43.64
CA LEU A 345 -25.95 60.97 42.90
C LEU A 345 -27.29 61.67 43.15
N GLN A 346 -28.39 60.91 43.12
CA GLN A 346 -29.72 61.44 43.39
C GLN A 346 -29.81 62.03 44.80
N THR A 347 -29.19 61.37 45.79
CA THR A 347 -29.14 61.84 47.19
C THR A 347 -28.33 63.12 47.32
N MET A 348 -27.16 63.19 46.68
CA MET A 348 -26.32 64.41 46.68
C MET A 348 -27.03 65.60 46.03
N ILE A 349 -27.65 65.42 44.86
CA ILE A 349 -28.38 66.50 44.18
C ILE A 349 -29.57 66.97 45.03
N LYS A 350 -30.34 66.05 45.63
CA LYS A 350 -31.41 66.42 46.57
C LYS A 350 -30.88 67.25 47.74
N GLY A 351 -29.73 66.88 48.31
CA GLY A 351 -29.07 67.62 49.39
C GLY A 351 -28.69 69.05 48.97
N ILE A 352 -28.14 69.23 47.77
CA ILE A 352 -27.79 70.56 47.23
C ILE A 352 -29.05 71.42 47.04
N VAL A 353 -30.11 70.87 46.43
CA VAL A 353 -31.38 71.60 46.22
C VAL A 353 -31.99 72.03 47.56
N HIS A 354 -31.94 71.18 48.60
CA HIS A 354 -32.43 71.52 49.94
C HIS A 354 -31.56 72.56 50.66
N SER A 355 -30.25 72.62 50.37
CA SER A 355 -29.35 73.63 50.94
C SER A 355 -29.44 75.02 50.28
N GLN A 356 -30.09 75.13 49.11
CA GLN A 356 -30.26 76.37 48.36
C GLN A 356 -31.69 76.93 48.39
N THR A 357 -32.62 76.27 49.08
CA THR A 357 -33.95 76.83 49.38
C THR A 357 -33.92 77.40 50.80
N PRO A 358 -34.22 78.70 51.00
CA PRO A 358 -34.07 79.38 52.28
C PRO A 358 -34.98 78.85 53.40
#